data_AF-A0A445H5A5-F1
#
_entry.id   AF-A0A445H5A5-F1
#
_cell.length_a   1.000
_cell.length_b   1.000
_cell.length_c   1.000
_cell.angle_alpha   90.00
_cell.angle_beta   90.00
_cell.angle_gamma   90.00
#
_symmetry.space_group_name_H-M   'P 1'
#
loop_
_entity.id
_entity.type
_entity.pdbx_description
1 polymer ?
#
loop_
_entity_poly.entity_id
_entity_poly.type
_entity_poly.pdbx_seq_one_letter_code
_entity_poly.pdbx_strand_id
1 'polypeptide(L)'
;MTCFTHWLTICKQLKNGFLRMFQHMSHLGEWTSVGNEPFLSTYNGTFEAITLPALQNIQSALVKAGLGNQVKVTVPLNADVYQSTQVPSDGDFRQNIHDLMVQIVKFLSQNNAPFTVNIYPFISLYSDSNFPVDYAFFNGFQSPINDNGRIYDNVFDANHDTLVWALQKNGFGNMPIIVGEVGWPTDGDRNANLQYAQRFNQGFMSRYIAGKGTPMRPGPMDAYLFSLIDEDFKSIQPGNFERHWGLFYYDGQPKYMLNIGSRANGLVAATGVAYLPKKWCILKTSANLNSDQVAPSVSYACQNADCTSLGYQTSCGGLDARGNLSYAFNSYFQVNDQIDSACKFPGLSVVTDKDPSTGDCKFKIMIQTDSAGLHGNGRIWSLRIVLFVLLFFTLM
;
A
#
# COMPACT_ATOMS: atom_id res chain seq x y z
N MET A 1 -6.66 1.96 38.67
CA MET A 1 -7.95 1.32 38.31
C MET A 1 -8.44 1.64 36.89
N THR A 2 -7.81 2.57 36.15
CA THR A 2 -8.24 3.09 34.84
C THR A 2 -7.83 2.26 33.61
N CYS A 3 -7.11 1.14 33.77
CA CYS A 3 -6.66 0.31 32.63
C CYS A 3 -7.71 -0.74 32.18
N PHE A 4 -8.66 -1.11 33.06
CA PHE A 4 -9.66 -2.16 32.78
C PHE A 4 -10.80 -1.69 31.85
N THR A 5 -11.09 -0.39 31.82
CA THR A 5 -12.22 0.18 31.05
C THR A 5 -11.93 0.34 29.56
N HIS A 6 -10.68 0.62 29.15
CA HIS A 6 -10.32 0.66 27.72
C HIS A 6 -10.46 -0.71 27.05
N TRP A 7 -10.06 -1.77 27.74
CA TRP A 7 -10.14 -3.14 27.25
C TRP A 7 -11.59 -3.58 26.98
N LEU A 8 -12.51 -3.25 27.89
CA LEU A 8 -13.95 -3.49 27.72
C LEU A 8 -14.55 -2.71 26.55
N THR A 9 -14.04 -1.53 26.22
CA THR A 9 -14.51 -0.71 25.09
C THR A 9 -14.08 -1.30 23.74
N ILE A 10 -12.80 -1.71 23.61
CA ILE A 10 -12.29 -2.42 22.43
C ILE A 10 -13.06 -3.74 22.24
N CYS A 11 -13.22 -4.53 23.30
CA CYS A 11 -14.04 -5.75 23.25
C CYS A 11 -15.51 -5.47 22.87
N LYS A 12 -16.13 -4.36 23.30
CA LYS A 12 -17.51 -4.00 22.92
C LYS A 12 -17.64 -3.54 21.47
N GLN A 13 -16.68 -2.77 20.95
CA GLN A 13 -16.67 -2.36 19.54
C GLN A 13 -16.47 -3.56 18.61
N LEU A 14 -15.53 -4.45 18.94
CA LEU A 14 -15.38 -5.75 18.29
C LEU A 14 -16.66 -6.59 18.41
N LYS A 15 -17.34 -6.59 19.57
CA LYS A 15 -18.52 -7.43 19.78
C LYS A 15 -19.72 -7.07 18.87
N ASN A 16 -19.84 -5.81 18.48
CA ASN A 16 -21.03 -5.32 17.77
C ASN A 16 -20.79 -4.98 16.28
N GLY A 17 -19.61 -4.47 15.92
CA GLY A 17 -19.27 -4.16 14.52
C GLY A 17 -18.63 -5.35 13.80
N PHE A 18 -17.54 -5.87 14.38
CA PHE A 18 -16.72 -6.92 13.77
C PHE A 18 -17.51 -8.22 13.57
N LEU A 19 -18.21 -8.68 14.61
CA LEU A 19 -19.03 -9.90 14.58
C LEU A 19 -20.20 -9.89 13.57
N ARG A 20 -20.70 -8.71 13.17
CA ARG A 20 -21.74 -8.60 12.14
C ARG A 20 -21.18 -8.72 10.72
N MET A 21 -19.92 -8.33 10.51
CA MET A 21 -19.26 -8.35 9.21
C MET A 21 -19.04 -9.79 8.71
N PHE A 22 -18.64 -10.70 9.60
CA PHE A 22 -18.38 -12.11 9.26
C PHE A 22 -19.65 -12.99 9.16
N GLN A 23 -20.83 -12.50 9.52
CA GLN A 23 -22.07 -13.29 9.44
C GLN A 23 -22.60 -13.52 8.00
N HIS A 24 -21.94 -12.99 6.97
CA HIS A 24 -22.42 -13.03 5.57
C HIS A 24 -21.38 -13.50 4.53
N MET A 25 -20.19 -13.98 4.92
CA MET A 25 -19.09 -14.30 3.99
C MET A 25 -18.58 -15.75 4.09
N SER A 26 -19.48 -16.73 3.94
CA SER A 26 -19.09 -18.13 3.84
C SER A 26 -18.35 -18.43 2.52
N HIS A 27 -17.08 -18.87 2.59
CA HIS A 27 -16.50 -20.05 1.89
C HIS A 27 -14.97 -20.08 1.77
N LEU A 28 -14.25 -19.06 2.24
CA LEU A 28 -12.78 -19.08 2.39
C LEU A 28 -12.42 -18.90 3.87
N GLY A 29 -11.28 -19.44 4.31
CA GLY A 29 -10.83 -19.30 5.70
C GLY A 29 -10.61 -17.83 6.05
N GLU A 30 -11.25 -17.35 7.12
CA GLU A 30 -11.28 -15.92 7.43
C GLU A 30 -10.06 -15.53 8.28
N TRP A 31 -9.22 -14.64 7.76
CA TRP A 31 -8.02 -14.15 8.47
C TRP A 31 -8.29 -12.76 9.07
N THR A 32 -7.91 -12.57 10.33
CA THR A 32 -7.90 -11.25 11.00
C THR A 32 -6.46 -10.81 11.22
N SER A 33 -6.02 -9.80 10.47
CA SER A 33 -4.73 -9.14 10.68
C SER A 33 -4.77 -8.25 11.93
N VAL A 34 -3.83 -8.47 12.85
CA VAL A 34 -3.68 -7.69 14.09
C VAL A 34 -2.37 -6.91 14.02
N GLY A 35 -2.47 -5.66 13.57
CA GLY A 35 -1.32 -4.84 13.17
C GLY A 35 -0.93 -5.05 11.70
N ASN A 36 0.03 -4.25 11.25
CA ASN A 36 0.73 -4.40 9.97
C ASN A 36 2.20 -4.03 10.21
N GLU A 37 3.12 -4.90 9.82
CA GLU A 37 4.59 -4.69 9.88
C GLU A 37 5.15 -4.17 11.24
N PRO A 38 4.70 -4.68 12.41
CA PRO A 38 4.99 -4.06 13.71
C PRO A 38 6.48 -4.08 14.13
N PHE A 39 7.33 -4.86 13.46
CA PHE A 39 8.74 -5.06 13.84
C PHE A 39 9.76 -4.49 12.85
N LEU A 40 9.30 -3.59 11.95
CA LEU A 40 10.21 -2.76 11.16
C LEU A 40 11.26 -2.11 12.08
N SER A 41 12.52 -2.20 11.68
CA SER A 41 13.67 -1.61 12.39
C SER A 41 13.49 -0.11 12.66
N THR A 42 12.82 0.60 11.74
CA THR A 42 12.47 2.02 11.84
C THR A 42 11.51 2.36 12.99
N TYR A 43 10.75 1.39 13.51
CA TYR A 43 9.90 1.56 14.69
C TYR A 43 10.63 1.37 16.02
N ASN A 44 11.93 0.99 16.01
CA ASN A 44 12.80 0.91 17.18
C ASN A 44 12.15 0.21 18.40
N GLY A 45 11.53 -0.95 18.16
CA GLY A 45 10.91 -1.78 19.19
C GLY A 45 9.54 -1.33 19.72
N THR A 46 8.95 -0.25 19.20
CA THR A 46 7.69 0.37 19.70
C THR A 46 6.55 -0.63 19.90
N PHE A 47 6.44 -1.67 19.07
CA PHE A 47 5.32 -2.64 19.11
C PHE A 47 5.71 -4.04 19.62
N GLU A 48 6.97 -4.31 19.92
CA GLU A 48 7.46 -5.65 20.32
C GLU A 48 6.72 -6.20 21.54
N ALA A 49 6.54 -5.38 22.58
CA ALA A 49 5.90 -5.80 23.83
C ALA A 49 4.36 -5.98 23.75
N ILE A 50 3.69 -5.49 22.68
CA ILE A 50 2.22 -5.46 22.60
C ILE A 50 1.62 -6.38 21.54
N THR A 51 2.36 -6.71 20.47
CA THR A 51 1.83 -7.47 19.33
C THR A 51 1.37 -8.88 19.73
N LEU A 52 2.22 -9.68 20.39
CA LEU A 52 1.85 -11.04 20.81
C LEU A 52 0.67 -11.07 21.80
N PRO A 53 0.63 -10.22 22.86
CA PRO A 53 -0.57 -10.07 23.67
C PRO A 53 -1.82 -9.70 22.87
N ALA A 54 -1.74 -8.78 21.91
CA ALA A 54 -2.89 -8.40 21.08
C ALA A 54 -3.43 -9.59 20.25
N LEU A 55 -2.53 -10.37 19.62
CA LEU A 55 -2.86 -11.59 18.89
C LEU A 55 -3.62 -12.59 19.79
N GLN A 56 -3.07 -12.90 20.96
CA GLN A 56 -3.64 -13.82 21.94
C GLN A 56 -5.03 -13.38 22.43
N ASN A 57 -5.20 -12.07 22.67
CA ASN A 57 -6.44 -11.51 23.19
C ASN A 57 -7.58 -11.55 22.16
N ILE A 58 -7.29 -11.21 20.90
CA ILE A 58 -8.28 -11.23 19.82
C ILE A 58 -8.67 -12.67 19.47
N GLN A 59 -7.71 -13.60 19.38
CA GLN A 59 -8.01 -15.02 19.16
C GLN A 59 -8.86 -15.61 20.31
N SER A 60 -8.57 -15.23 21.56
CA SER A 60 -9.38 -15.60 22.72
C SER A 60 -10.81 -15.03 22.66
N ALA A 61 -10.98 -13.81 22.11
CA ALA A 61 -12.30 -13.21 21.91
C ALA A 61 -13.10 -13.94 20.82
N LEU A 62 -12.45 -14.32 19.70
CA LEU A 62 -13.07 -15.12 18.64
C LEU A 62 -13.49 -16.51 19.12
N VAL A 63 -12.66 -17.19 19.90
CA VAL A 63 -13.01 -18.47 20.54
C VAL A 63 -14.23 -18.31 21.46
N LYS A 64 -14.26 -17.29 22.33
CA LYS A 64 -15.41 -16.99 23.20
C LYS A 64 -16.68 -16.60 22.44
N ALA A 65 -16.57 -16.15 21.20
CA ALA A 65 -17.69 -15.84 20.31
C ALA A 65 -18.14 -17.03 19.45
N GLY A 66 -17.51 -18.20 19.55
CA GLY A 66 -17.78 -19.37 18.70
C GLY A 66 -17.18 -19.29 17.30
N LEU A 67 -16.39 -18.26 17.00
CA LEU A 67 -15.75 -18.03 15.69
C LEU A 67 -14.35 -18.62 15.57
N GLY A 68 -13.73 -19.13 16.64
CA GLY A 68 -12.32 -19.55 16.64
C GLY A 68 -11.92 -20.68 15.66
N ASN A 69 -12.89 -21.34 15.01
CA ASN A 69 -12.66 -22.31 13.93
C ASN A 69 -12.89 -21.72 12.52
N GLN A 70 -13.55 -20.58 12.41
CA GLN A 70 -13.89 -19.89 11.15
C GLN A 70 -12.90 -18.74 10.91
N VAL A 71 -12.71 -17.90 11.93
CA VAL A 71 -11.80 -16.75 11.93
C VAL A 71 -10.54 -17.09 12.71
N LYS A 72 -9.38 -16.89 12.09
CA LYS A 72 -8.05 -17.07 12.68
C LYS A 72 -7.28 -15.76 12.67
N VAL A 73 -6.47 -15.54 13.70
CA VAL A 73 -5.68 -14.33 13.86
C VAL A 73 -4.29 -14.49 13.25
N THR A 74 -3.86 -13.51 12.45
CA THR A 74 -2.51 -13.39 11.89
C THR A 74 -1.95 -11.99 12.15
N VAL A 75 -0.66 -11.79 11.86
CA VAL A 75 -0.02 -10.48 11.73
C VAL A 75 0.75 -10.47 10.41
N PRO A 76 0.43 -9.57 9.46
CA PRO A 76 1.29 -9.28 8.33
C PRO A 76 2.61 -8.68 8.81
N LEU A 77 3.71 -9.29 8.40
CA LEU A 77 5.07 -8.95 8.81
C LEU A 77 5.88 -8.56 7.59
N ASN A 78 6.67 -7.49 7.67
CA ASN A 78 7.61 -7.16 6.61
C ASN A 78 8.72 -8.23 6.53
N ALA A 79 9.32 -8.41 5.35
CA ALA A 79 10.52 -9.24 5.19
C ALA A 79 11.70 -8.86 6.12
N ASP A 80 11.74 -7.61 6.64
CA ASP A 80 12.69 -7.12 7.66
C ASP A 80 12.69 -7.92 9.00
N VAL A 81 11.76 -8.86 9.22
CA VAL A 81 11.76 -9.72 10.43
C VAL A 81 12.71 -10.92 10.35
N TYR A 82 13.25 -11.23 9.17
CA TYR A 82 14.26 -12.26 8.93
C TYR A 82 15.43 -11.72 8.11
N GLN A 83 16.57 -12.39 8.20
CA GLN A 83 17.81 -11.97 7.56
C GLN A 83 18.65 -13.19 7.14
N SER A 84 19.40 -13.03 6.06
CA SER A 84 20.41 -13.99 5.55
C SER A 84 21.74 -13.27 5.32
N THR A 85 22.87 -13.98 5.38
CA THR A 85 24.21 -13.41 5.19
C THR A 85 24.71 -13.50 3.75
N GLN A 86 24.39 -14.58 3.04
CA GLN A 86 24.85 -14.87 1.68
C GLN A 86 23.79 -15.63 0.86
N VAL A 87 23.10 -16.60 1.46
CA VAL A 87 22.16 -17.50 0.77
C VAL A 87 20.93 -17.81 1.61
N PRO A 88 19.76 -18.12 1.02
CA PRO A 88 18.53 -18.37 1.77
C PRO A 88 18.66 -19.41 2.90
N SER A 89 19.47 -20.47 2.73
CA SER A 89 19.68 -21.49 3.77
C SER A 89 20.40 -21.03 5.03
N ASP A 90 21.13 -19.92 4.99
CA ASP A 90 21.68 -19.30 6.21
C ASP A 90 20.64 -18.45 6.96
N GLY A 91 19.47 -18.20 6.34
CA GLY A 91 18.39 -17.36 6.84
C GLY A 91 17.78 -17.73 8.19
N ASP A 92 17.56 -16.74 9.05
CA ASP A 92 16.86 -16.89 10.34
C ASP A 92 16.11 -15.60 10.72
N PHE A 93 15.28 -15.63 11.76
CA PHE A 93 14.68 -14.41 12.32
C PHE A 93 15.76 -13.46 12.85
N ARG A 94 15.57 -12.14 12.71
CA ARG A 94 16.58 -11.17 13.20
C ARG A 94 16.84 -11.36 14.69
N GLN A 95 18.12 -11.35 15.06
CA GLN A 95 18.59 -11.67 16.42
C GLN A 95 17.89 -10.87 17.53
N ASN A 96 17.57 -9.58 17.30
CA ASN A 96 16.94 -8.72 18.31
C ASN A 96 15.48 -9.07 18.63
N ILE A 97 14.77 -9.72 17.70
CA ILE A 97 13.35 -10.11 17.85
C ILE A 97 13.13 -11.62 17.76
N HIS A 98 14.21 -12.42 17.67
CA HIS A 98 14.18 -13.86 17.41
C HIS A 98 13.19 -14.60 18.34
N ASP A 99 13.34 -14.46 19.65
CA ASP A 99 12.51 -15.19 20.61
C ASP A 99 11.05 -14.73 20.62
N LEU A 100 10.78 -13.47 20.27
CA LEU A 100 9.42 -12.96 20.07
C LEU A 100 8.81 -13.55 18.80
N MET A 101 9.57 -13.61 17.71
CA MET A 101 9.16 -14.22 16.45
C MET A 101 8.85 -15.71 16.63
N VAL A 102 9.71 -16.47 17.30
CA VAL A 102 9.46 -17.89 17.62
C VAL A 102 8.19 -18.06 18.47
N GLN A 103 7.92 -17.18 19.44
CA GLN A 103 6.68 -17.21 20.21
C GLN A 103 5.44 -16.90 19.37
N ILE A 104 5.53 -15.95 18.44
CA ILE A 104 4.43 -15.61 17.51
C ILE A 104 4.16 -16.77 16.55
N VAL A 105 5.21 -17.32 15.91
CA VAL A 105 5.10 -18.50 15.02
C VAL A 105 4.49 -19.69 15.77
N LYS A 106 4.91 -19.94 17.01
CA LYS A 106 4.31 -20.98 17.87
C LYS A 106 2.83 -20.72 18.14
N PHE A 107 2.44 -19.49 18.45
CA PHE A 107 1.05 -19.09 18.67
C PHE A 107 0.20 -19.29 17.39
N LEU A 108 0.68 -18.86 16.23
CA LEU A 108 0.01 -19.03 14.94
C LEU A 108 -0.21 -20.53 14.65
N SER A 109 0.85 -21.34 14.80
CA SER A 109 0.81 -22.80 14.60
C SER A 109 -0.21 -23.47 15.52
N GLN A 110 -0.23 -23.12 16.80
CA GLN A 110 -1.19 -23.67 17.77
C GLN A 110 -2.66 -23.33 17.48
N ASN A 111 -2.92 -22.29 16.68
CA ASN A 111 -4.28 -21.86 16.31
C ASN A 111 -4.67 -22.26 14.88
N ASN A 112 -3.80 -22.95 14.14
CA ASN A 112 -3.93 -23.21 12.70
C ASN A 112 -4.04 -21.91 11.87
N ALA A 113 -3.24 -20.90 12.22
CA ALA A 113 -3.09 -19.66 11.45
C ALA A 113 -1.79 -19.70 10.62
N PRO A 114 -1.77 -19.08 9.42
CA PRO A 114 -0.58 -18.96 8.59
C PRO A 114 0.39 -17.91 9.16
N PHE A 115 1.62 -17.94 8.67
CA PHE A 115 2.50 -16.78 8.71
C PHE A 115 2.13 -15.85 7.54
N THR A 116 1.88 -14.57 7.81
CA THR A 116 1.60 -13.58 6.74
C THR A 116 2.81 -12.67 6.56
N VAL A 117 3.34 -12.59 5.34
CA VAL A 117 4.57 -11.83 5.02
C VAL A 117 4.37 -10.88 3.84
N ASN A 118 4.87 -9.66 3.97
CA ASN A 118 4.87 -8.66 2.91
C ASN A 118 6.26 -8.68 2.24
N ILE A 119 6.31 -8.93 0.93
CA ILE A 119 7.55 -9.13 0.17
C ILE A 119 7.62 -8.15 -0.99
N TYR A 120 8.57 -7.22 -0.92
CA TYR A 120 8.72 -6.10 -1.85
C TYR A 120 10.10 -6.08 -2.53
N PRO A 121 10.32 -6.83 -3.62
CA PRO A 121 11.59 -6.84 -4.39
C PRO A 121 12.06 -5.47 -4.88
N PHE A 122 11.14 -4.52 -5.08
CA PHE A 122 11.45 -3.12 -5.37
C PHE A 122 12.41 -2.50 -4.32
N ILE A 123 12.24 -2.84 -3.04
CA ILE A 123 13.04 -2.25 -1.95
C ILE A 123 14.52 -2.61 -2.10
N SER A 124 14.87 -3.75 -2.68
CA SER A 124 16.28 -4.10 -2.95
C SER A 124 16.96 -3.11 -3.91
N LEU A 125 16.25 -2.60 -4.93
CA LEU A 125 16.75 -1.58 -5.86
C LEU A 125 16.68 -0.15 -5.32
N TYR A 126 15.79 0.10 -4.36
CA TYR A 126 15.70 1.36 -3.65
C TYR A 126 16.84 1.52 -2.61
N SER A 127 17.16 0.45 -1.88
CA SER A 127 18.15 0.46 -0.79
C SER A 127 19.60 0.22 -1.25
N ASP A 128 19.85 -0.49 -2.35
CA ASP A 128 21.20 -0.66 -2.92
C ASP A 128 21.23 -0.30 -4.42
N SER A 129 22.00 0.73 -4.75
CA SER A 129 22.17 1.19 -6.13
C SER A 129 22.94 0.21 -7.03
N ASN A 130 23.59 -0.79 -6.46
CA ASN A 130 24.36 -1.82 -7.17
C ASN A 130 23.59 -3.14 -7.28
N PHE A 131 22.39 -3.23 -6.69
CA PHE A 131 21.59 -4.45 -6.72
C PHE A 131 21.25 -4.82 -8.18
N PRO A 132 21.41 -6.09 -8.61
CA PRO A 132 21.21 -6.46 -10.00
C PRO A 132 19.74 -6.29 -10.42
N VAL A 133 19.47 -5.30 -11.28
CA VAL A 133 18.12 -4.96 -11.77
C VAL A 133 17.35 -6.18 -12.26
N ASP A 134 17.96 -7.03 -13.10
CA ASP A 134 17.27 -8.21 -13.63
C ASP A 134 16.98 -9.31 -12.59
N TYR A 135 17.68 -9.33 -11.46
CA TYR A 135 17.40 -10.24 -10.34
C TYR A 135 16.15 -9.84 -9.54
N ALA A 136 15.69 -8.59 -9.67
CA ALA A 136 14.42 -8.16 -9.08
C ALA A 136 13.18 -8.70 -9.84
N PHE A 137 13.35 -9.31 -11.02
CA PHE A 137 12.27 -9.76 -11.91
C PHE A 137 12.36 -11.26 -12.24
N PHE A 138 11.30 -11.78 -12.88
CA PHE A 138 11.08 -13.21 -13.08
C PHE A 138 11.55 -13.76 -14.45
N ASN A 139 12.50 -13.07 -15.11
CA ASN A 139 12.92 -13.38 -16.48
C ASN A 139 14.13 -14.33 -16.59
N GLY A 140 14.61 -14.91 -15.49
CA GLY A 140 15.80 -15.76 -15.46
C GLY A 140 17.08 -14.95 -15.40
N PHE A 141 17.47 -14.52 -14.19
CA PHE A 141 18.73 -13.81 -13.97
C PHE A 141 19.93 -14.70 -14.34
N GLN A 142 20.91 -14.13 -15.06
CA GLN A 142 22.02 -14.87 -15.68
C GLN A 142 23.08 -15.36 -14.68
N SER A 143 23.06 -14.87 -13.44
CA SER A 143 23.97 -15.28 -12.37
C SER A 143 23.17 -15.69 -11.12
N PRO A 144 22.35 -16.76 -11.22
CA PRO A 144 21.45 -17.15 -10.15
C PRO A 144 22.23 -17.66 -8.93
N ILE A 145 21.67 -17.46 -7.74
CA ILE A 145 22.23 -18.01 -6.50
C ILE A 145 21.95 -19.51 -6.47
N ASN A 146 23.00 -20.33 -6.35
CA ASN A 146 22.88 -21.76 -6.08
C ASN A 146 23.11 -22.03 -4.59
N ASP A 147 22.05 -22.43 -3.90
CA ASP A 147 22.03 -22.73 -2.48
C ASP A 147 21.66 -24.20 -2.29
N ASN A 148 22.66 -25.05 -2.07
CA ASN A 148 22.49 -26.49 -1.86
C ASN A 148 21.67 -27.19 -2.97
N GLY A 149 21.83 -26.75 -4.23
CA GLY A 149 21.09 -27.28 -5.38
C GLY A 149 19.74 -26.60 -5.65
N ARG A 150 19.32 -25.66 -4.80
CA ARG A 150 18.19 -24.76 -5.07
C ARG A 150 18.71 -23.56 -5.84
N ILE A 151 18.12 -23.31 -7.01
CA ILE A 151 18.52 -22.21 -7.90
C ILE A 151 17.53 -21.06 -7.75
N TYR A 152 18.03 -19.90 -7.34
CA TYR A 152 17.26 -18.67 -7.23
C TYR A 152 17.68 -17.71 -8.34
N ASP A 153 16.83 -17.60 -9.36
CA ASP A 153 16.98 -16.71 -10.53
C ASP A 153 16.25 -15.38 -10.38
N ASN A 154 15.62 -15.14 -9.23
CA ASN A 154 14.96 -13.90 -8.83
C ASN A 154 14.97 -13.75 -7.30
N VAL A 155 14.95 -12.52 -6.81
CA VAL A 155 15.04 -12.19 -5.37
C VAL A 155 13.75 -12.50 -4.60
N PHE A 156 12.59 -12.54 -5.25
CA PHE A 156 11.33 -12.90 -4.59
C PHE A 156 11.38 -14.34 -4.07
N ASP A 157 11.77 -15.30 -4.92
CA ASP A 157 11.92 -16.71 -4.54
C ASP A 157 12.97 -16.86 -3.42
N ALA A 158 14.09 -16.13 -3.51
CA ALA A 158 15.14 -16.17 -2.50
C ALA A 158 14.68 -15.62 -1.15
N ASN A 159 14.02 -14.45 -1.15
CA ASN A 159 13.52 -13.81 0.06
C ASN A 159 12.42 -14.64 0.74
N HIS A 160 11.48 -15.18 -0.04
CA HIS A 160 10.46 -16.08 0.47
C HIS A 160 11.09 -17.35 1.08
N ASP A 161 12.08 -17.95 0.42
CA ASP A 161 12.69 -19.18 0.93
C ASP A 161 13.67 -18.93 2.09
N THR A 162 14.19 -17.70 2.26
CA THR A 162 14.85 -17.26 3.51
C THR A 162 13.88 -17.38 4.70
N LEU A 163 12.61 -16.97 4.54
CA LEU A 163 11.58 -17.18 5.56
C LEU A 163 11.28 -18.67 5.76
N VAL A 164 11.19 -19.47 4.70
CA VAL A 164 10.97 -20.93 4.82
C VAL A 164 12.08 -21.60 5.62
N TRP A 165 13.35 -21.20 5.41
CA TRP A 165 14.49 -21.67 6.19
C TRP A 165 14.45 -21.19 7.65
N ALA A 166 14.12 -19.93 7.92
CA ALA A 166 13.95 -19.41 9.28
C ALA A 166 12.87 -20.19 10.06
N LEU A 167 11.72 -20.44 9.42
CA LEU A 167 10.65 -21.28 9.96
C LEU A 167 11.11 -22.72 10.18
N GLN A 168 11.86 -23.31 9.25
CA GLN A 168 12.37 -24.68 9.36
C GLN A 168 13.35 -24.86 10.52
N LYS A 169 14.33 -23.95 10.68
CA LYS A 169 15.30 -23.96 11.79
C LYS A 169 14.63 -23.90 13.14
N ASN A 170 13.57 -23.10 13.25
CA ASN A 170 12.80 -22.92 14.47
C ASN A 170 11.70 -23.98 14.69
N GLY A 171 11.70 -25.08 13.92
CA GLY A 171 10.80 -26.21 14.11
C GLY A 171 9.41 -26.10 13.45
N PHE A 172 9.19 -25.07 12.63
CA PHE A 172 7.92 -24.76 11.97
C PHE A 172 7.99 -24.89 10.44
N GLY A 173 8.83 -25.79 9.91
CA GLY A 173 9.04 -25.99 8.47
C GLY A 173 7.80 -26.39 7.65
N ASN A 174 6.67 -26.71 8.29
CA ASN A 174 5.37 -26.97 7.64
C ASN A 174 4.34 -25.85 7.83
N MET A 175 4.74 -24.69 8.38
CA MET A 175 3.88 -23.52 8.53
C MET A 175 3.36 -23.06 7.16
N PRO A 176 2.03 -22.87 6.98
CA PRO A 176 1.48 -22.21 5.80
C PRO A 176 1.91 -20.75 5.75
N ILE A 177 2.20 -20.24 4.55
CA ILE A 177 2.63 -18.86 4.33
C ILE A 177 1.63 -18.19 3.38
N ILE A 178 1.20 -16.98 3.73
CA ILE A 178 0.47 -16.06 2.85
C ILE A 178 1.40 -14.89 2.54
N VAL A 179 1.56 -14.55 1.26
CA VAL A 179 2.19 -13.29 0.86
C VAL A 179 1.16 -12.19 0.98
N GLY A 180 1.15 -11.50 2.13
CA GLY A 180 0.15 -10.52 2.53
C GLY A 180 0.14 -9.28 1.64
N GLU A 181 1.30 -8.89 1.13
CA GLU A 181 1.45 -7.80 0.15
C GLU A 181 2.63 -8.12 -0.78
N VAL A 182 2.44 -7.96 -2.10
CA VAL A 182 3.49 -8.03 -3.12
C VAL A 182 3.12 -7.14 -4.31
N GLY A 183 4.05 -6.36 -4.83
CA GLY A 183 3.78 -5.44 -5.93
C GLY A 183 5.01 -4.65 -6.35
N TRP A 184 4.79 -3.55 -7.10
CA TRP A 184 5.85 -2.65 -7.53
C TRP A 184 5.28 -1.25 -7.86
N PRO A 185 5.88 -0.15 -7.36
CA PRO A 185 5.36 1.20 -7.54
C PRO A 185 5.64 1.77 -8.94
N THR A 186 4.77 2.66 -9.42
CA THR A 186 4.81 3.16 -10.80
C THR A 186 5.42 4.54 -10.98
N ASP A 187 5.73 5.24 -9.88
CA ASP A 187 6.33 6.56 -9.86
C ASP A 187 6.94 6.84 -8.47
N GLY A 188 7.63 7.97 -8.28
CA GLY A 188 8.16 8.41 -7.00
C GLY A 188 9.56 7.89 -6.63
N ASP A 189 10.17 7.04 -7.47
CA ASP A 189 11.59 6.66 -7.47
C ASP A 189 12.05 6.35 -8.90
N ARG A 190 13.36 6.40 -9.19
CA ARG A 190 13.93 6.04 -10.49
C ARG A 190 13.59 4.61 -10.95
N ASN A 191 13.46 3.67 -10.02
CA ASN A 191 13.08 2.28 -10.29
C ASN A 191 11.57 2.06 -10.19
N ALA A 192 10.81 3.07 -9.77
CA ALA A 192 9.35 3.06 -9.73
C ALA A 192 8.82 3.68 -11.02
N ASN A 193 8.50 2.83 -11.99
CA ASN A 193 8.01 3.28 -13.30
C ASN A 193 7.04 2.24 -13.89
N LEU A 194 6.17 2.68 -14.81
CA LEU A 194 5.15 1.82 -15.44
C LEU A 194 5.73 0.55 -16.08
N GLN A 195 6.92 0.63 -16.69
CA GLN A 195 7.56 -0.51 -17.35
C GLN A 195 8.00 -1.57 -16.34
N TYR A 196 8.66 -1.17 -15.25
CA TYR A 196 9.13 -2.07 -14.20
C TYR A 196 7.95 -2.64 -13.40
N ALA A 197 6.94 -1.82 -13.10
CA ALA A 197 5.73 -2.29 -12.44
C ALA A 197 4.98 -3.34 -13.27
N GLN A 198 4.80 -3.10 -14.58
CA GLN A 198 4.22 -4.09 -15.48
C GLN A 198 5.09 -5.35 -15.57
N ARG A 199 6.42 -5.21 -15.73
CA ARG A 199 7.37 -6.34 -15.80
C ARG A 199 7.29 -7.23 -14.56
N PHE A 200 7.28 -6.61 -13.38
CA PHE A 200 7.22 -7.33 -12.11
C PHE A 200 5.85 -8.00 -11.93
N ASN A 201 4.76 -7.23 -11.96
CA ASN A 201 3.41 -7.75 -11.69
C ASN A 201 2.97 -8.79 -12.72
N GLN A 202 3.30 -8.62 -14.01
CA GLN A 202 3.00 -9.64 -15.02
C GLN A 202 3.89 -10.88 -14.86
N GLY A 203 5.15 -10.73 -14.47
CA GLY A 203 6.04 -11.86 -14.18
C GLY A 203 5.55 -12.68 -12.98
N PHE A 204 5.16 -12.00 -11.90
CA PHE A 204 4.56 -12.61 -10.73
C PHE A 204 3.26 -13.35 -11.09
N MET A 205 2.30 -12.67 -11.73
CA MET A 205 1.03 -13.29 -12.11
C MET A 205 1.20 -14.48 -13.06
N SER A 206 2.16 -14.43 -14.00
CA SER A 206 2.45 -15.57 -14.89
C SER A 206 2.91 -16.80 -14.10
N ARG A 207 3.73 -16.62 -13.06
CA ARG A 207 4.17 -17.70 -12.16
C ARG A 207 3.06 -18.20 -11.25
N TYR A 208 2.24 -17.28 -10.73
CA TYR A 208 1.09 -17.57 -9.86
C TYR A 208 0.05 -18.42 -10.60
N ILE A 209 -0.38 -18.00 -11.80
CA ILE A 209 -1.34 -18.73 -12.64
C ILE A 209 -0.80 -20.12 -13.04
N ALA A 210 0.51 -20.24 -13.27
CA ALA A 210 1.17 -21.51 -13.55
C ALA A 210 1.36 -22.42 -12.32
N GLY A 211 1.05 -21.95 -11.11
CA GLY A 211 1.29 -22.69 -9.86
C GLY A 211 2.76 -23.03 -9.63
N LYS A 212 3.70 -22.16 -10.06
CA LYS A 212 5.14 -22.46 -10.03
C LYS A 212 5.70 -22.57 -8.60
N GLY A 213 5.22 -21.74 -7.68
CA GLY A 213 5.74 -21.67 -6.32
C GLY A 213 7.17 -21.12 -6.27
N THR A 214 7.92 -21.49 -5.22
CA THR A 214 9.36 -21.22 -5.04
C THR A 214 10.15 -22.54 -5.04
N PRO A 215 11.50 -22.52 -5.09
CA PRO A 215 12.32 -23.73 -4.98
C PRO A 215 12.03 -24.59 -3.73
N MET A 216 11.76 -24.01 -2.56
CA MET A 216 11.38 -24.75 -1.34
C MET A 216 9.89 -25.07 -1.24
N ARG A 217 9.02 -24.24 -1.81
CA ARG A 217 7.56 -24.41 -1.83
C ARG A 217 7.03 -24.42 -3.27
N PRO A 218 7.31 -25.49 -4.05
CA PRO A 218 6.74 -25.62 -5.39
C PRO A 218 5.23 -25.85 -5.31
N GLY A 219 4.48 -25.24 -6.23
CA GLY A 219 3.01 -25.31 -6.27
C GLY A 219 2.32 -23.95 -6.09
N PRO A 220 0.98 -23.94 -5.95
CA PRO A 220 0.21 -22.73 -5.64
C PRO A 220 0.64 -22.09 -4.31
N MET A 221 0.50 -20.77 -4.22
CA MET A 221 0.69 -19.98 -3.01
C MET A 221 -0.48 -19.00 -2.86
N ASP A 222 -0.78 -18.58 -1.63
CA ASP A 222 -1.73 -17.50 -1.37
C ASP A 222 -0.99 -16.16 -1.39
N ALA A 223 -1.44 -15.20 -2.21
CA ALA A 223 -0.81 -13.90 -2.37
C ALA A 223 -1.81 -12.79 -2.68
N TYR A 224 -1.54 -11.58 -2.19
CA TYR A 224 -2.33 -10.37 -2.47
C TYR A 224 -1.47 -9.32 -3.19
N LEU A 225 -1.92 -8.87 -4.36
CA LEU A 225 -1.25 -7.78 -5.09
C LEU A 225 -1.48 -6.45 -4.39
N PHE A 226 -0.39 -5.76 -4.04
CA PHE A 226 -0.40 -4.42 -3.46
C PHE A 226 -0.14 -3.36 -4.56
N SER A 227 -1.05 -2.43 -4.85
CA SER A 227 -2.41 -2.24 -4.32
C SER A 227 -3.43 -1.99 -5.45
N LEU A 228 -4.72 -1.85 -5.14
CA LEU A 228 -5.74 -1.63 -6.17
C LEU A 228 -5.60 -0.26 -6.84
N ILE A 229 -5.52 0.82 -6.06
CA ILE A 229 -5.44 2.20 -6.52
C ILE A 229 -4.27 2.93 -5.86
N ASP A 230 -3.84 4.03 -6.47
CA ASP A 230 -2.96 4.99 -5.81
C ASP A 230 -3.62 5.63 -4.58
N GLU A 231 -2.82 5.84 -3.55
CA GLU A 231 -3.24 6.36 -2.26
C GLU A 231 -2.53 7.71 -2.01
N ASP A 232 -3.01 8.79 -2.64
CA ASP A 232 -2.31 10.08 -2.65
C ASP A 232 -2.25 10.80 -1.29
N PHE A 233 -2.97 10.29 -0.29
CA PHE A 233 -2.87 10.70 1.12
C PHE A 233 -1.97 9.79 1.98
N LYS A 234 -1.38 8.72 1.41
CA LYS A 234 -0.48 7.82 2.14
C LYS A 234 0.79 8.56 2.58
N SER A 235 1.36 8.12 3.71
CA SER A 235 2.60 8.68 4.28
C SER A 235 3.78 8.40 3.35
N ILE A 236 4.57 9.44 3.07
CA ILE A 236 5.78 9.36 2.24
C ILE A 236 7.06 9.18 3.07
N GLN A 237 6.93 8.87 4.36
CA GLN A 237 8.08 8.68 5.27
C GLN A 237 9.05 7.57 4.80
N PRO A 238 8.59 6.42 4.25
CA PRO A 238 9.47 5.44 3.61
C PRO A 238 10.08 5.94 2.30
N GLY A 239 9.34 6.76 1.55
CA GLY A 239 9.77 7.39 0.30
C GLY A 239 8.60 7.89 -0.54
N ASN A 240 8.89 8.68 -1.57
CA ASN A 240 7.89 9.24 -2.48
C ASN A 240 7.09 8.18 -3.25
N PHE A 241 7.66 6.99 -3.47
CA PHE A 241 7.02 5.87 -4.17
C PHE A 241 5.77 5.31 -3.45
N GLU A 242 5.60 5.61 -2.16
CA GLU A 242 4.53 5.04 -1.32
C GLU A 242 3.10 5.35 -1.79
N ARG A 243 2.92 6.37 -2.63
CA ARG A 243 1.62 6.77 -3.17
C ARG A 243 1.28 6.08 -4.50
N HIS A 244 2.20 5.32 -5.09
CA HIS A 244 2.18 4.92 -6.52
C HIS A 244 2.06 3.41 -6.76
N TRP A 245 1.65 2.64 -5.77
CA TRP A 245 1.55 1.17 -5.84
C TRP A 245 0.31 0.66 -6.59
N GLY A 246 -0.63 1.52 -6.98
CA GLY A 246 -1.89 1.10 -7.59
C GLY A 246 -1.71 0.38 -8.93
N LEU A 247 -2.44 -0.72 -9.15
CA LEU A 247 -2.70 -1.30 -10.47
C LEU A 247 -3.51 -0.34 -11.36
N PHE A 248 -4.36 0.46 -10.73
CA PHE A 248 -5.16 1.52 -11.31
C PHE A 248 -4.73 2.90 -10.80
N TYR A 249 -4.98 3.94 -11.58
CA TYR A 249 -4.95 5.32 -11.09
C TYR A 249 -6.14 5.59 -10.15
N TYR A 250 -6.14 6.74 -9.45
CA TYR A 250 -7.21 7.21 -8.56
C TYR A 250 -8.62 7.26 -9.19
N ASP A 251 -8.70 7.35 -10.51
CA ASP A 251 -9.94 7.37 -11.31
C ASP A 251 -10.38 5.97 -11.80
N GLY A 252 -9.69 4.90 -11.37
CA GLY A 252 -9.97 3.53 -11.79
C GLY A 252 -9.59 3.22 -13.24
N GLN A 253 -8.79 4.04 -13.92
CA GLN A 253 -8.16 3.66 -15.19
C GLN A 253 -6.95 2.74 -14.94
N PRO A 254 -6.79 1.62 -15.68
CA PRO A 254 -5.66 0.71 -15.49
C PRO A 254 -4.37 1.37 -15.98
N LYS A 255 -3.31 1.26 -15.18
CA LYS A 255 -2.02 1.90 -15.50
C LYS A 255 -1.24 1.19 -16.62
N TYR A 256 -1.42 -0.12 -16.71
CA TYR A 256 -0.75 -0.99 -17.68
C TYR A 256 -1.58 -2.26 -17.91
N MET A 257 -1.31 -2.97 -19.00
CA MET A 257 -1.94 -4.27 -19.25
C MET A 257 -1.38 -5.33 -18.29
N LEU A 258 -2.26 -5.93 -17.49
CA LEU A 258 -1.93 -7.04 -16.60
C LEU A 258 -2.94 -8.17 -16.78
N ASN A 259 -2.47 -9.36 -17.15
CA ASN A 259 -3.26 -10.58 -17.18
C ASN A 259 -3.27 -11.24 -15.79
N ILE A 260 -4.45 -11.28 -15.18
CA ILE A 260 -4.71 -11.87 -13.85
C ILE A 260 -5.35 -13.27 -13.93
N GLY A 261 -5.33 -13.94 -15.08
CA GLY A 261 -5.88 -15.29 -15.28
C GLY A 261 -7.38 -15.34 -15.60
N SER A 262 -8.03 -14.18 -15.77
CA SER A 262 -9.44 -14.10 -16.17
C SER A 262 -9.63 -14.34 -17.68
N ARG A 263 -10.86 -14.62 -18.12
CA ARG A 263 -11.21 -14.72 -19.56
C ARG A 263 -11.29 -13.37 -20.28
N ALA A 264 -11.18 -12.24 -19.56
CA ALA A 264 -11.08 -10.90 -20.15
C ALA A 264 -9.62 -10.53 -20.42
N ASN A 265 -9.40 -9.63 -21.39
CA ASN A 265 -8.07 -9.18 -21.84
C ASN A 265 -7.38 -8.22 -20.84
N GLY A 266 -7.23 -8.66 -19.59
CA GLY A 266 -6.58 -7.92 -18.50
C GLY A 266 -7.53 -7.05 -17.66
N LEU A 267 -6.97 -6.03 -17.03
CA LEU A 267 -7.68 -5.08 -16.17
C LEU A 267 -8.72 -4.27 -16.95
N VAL A 268 -9.90 -4.07 -16.35
CA VAL A 268 -11.01 -3.31 -16.93
C VAL A 268 -11.17 -2.00 -16.19
N ALA A 269 -11.22 -0.89 -16.93
CA ALA A 269 -11.38 0.45 -16.37
C ALA A 269 -12.73 0.64 -15.66
N ALA A 270 -12.74 1.48 -14.62
CA ALA A 270 -13.96 2.01 -14.04
C ALA A 270 -14.78 2.78 -15.08
N THR A 271 -16.11 2.70 -14.97
CA THR A 271 -17.06 3.36 -15.88
C THR A 271 -17.93 4.35 -15.11
N GLY A 272 -18.46 5.37 -15.79
CA GLY A 272 -19.29 6.41 -15.15
C GLY A 272 -18.52 7.43 -14.31
N VAL A 273 -17.17 7.44 -14.38
CA VAL A 273 -16.32 8.37 -13.64
C VAL A 273 -16.48 9.79 -14.17
N ALA A 274 -17.02 10.69 -13.34
CA ALA A 274 -17.14 12.11 -13.66
C ALA A 274 -15.88 12.85 -13.19
N TYR A 275 -15.29 13.67 -14.07
CA TYR A 275 -14.12 14.50 -13.77
C TYR A 275 -14.54 15.95 -13.52
N LEU A 276 -13.76 16.67 -12.70
CA LEU A 276 -13.87 18.12 -12.58
C LEU A 276 -13.63 18.80 -13.96
N PRO A 277 -13.99 20.09 -14.14
CA PRO A 277 -13.76 20.80 -15.39
C PRO A 277 -12.30 20.73 -15.86
N LYS A 278 -12.07 20.83 -17.18
CA LYS A 278 -10.72 20.90 -17.78
C LYS A 278 -10.09 22.27 -17.51
N LYS A 279 -9.63 22.46 -16.29
CA LYS A 279 -8.94 23.64 -15.78
C LYS A 279 -7.75 23.18 -14.95
N TRP A 280 -6.65 23.91 -15.05
CA TRP A 280 -5.43 23.68 -14.28
C TRP A 280 -4.97 24.97 -13.63
N CYS A 281 -4.36 24.88 -12.45
CA CYS A 281 -3.67 26.02 -11.84
C CYS A 281 -2.18 25.96 -12.19
N ILE A 282 -1.65 26.97 -12.87
CA ILE A 282 -0.26 27.03 -13.31
C ILE A 282 0.44 28.29 -12.81
N LEU A 283 1.77 28.31 -12.87
CA LEU A 283 2.55 29.51 -12.67
C LEU A 283 2.32 30.50 -13.84
N LYS A 284 2.07 31.77 -13.54
CA LYS A 284 1.96 32.84 -14.54
C LYS A 284 3.24 32.95 -15.36
N THR A 285 3.09 33.21 -16.66
CA THR A 285 4.21 33.58 -17.54
C THR A 285 4.97 34.80 -17.00
N SER A 286 4.26 35.79 -16.47
CA SER A 286 4.82 37.00 -15.84
C SER A 286 5.32 36.83 -14.40
N ALA A 287 5.25 35.64 -13.79
CA ALA A 287 5.72 35.44 -12.42
C ALA A 287 7.24 35.64 -12.29
N ASN A 288 7.65 36.36 -11.24
CA ASN A 288 9.07 36.49 -10.87
C ASN A 288 9.50 35.26 -10.04
N LEU A 289 10.38 34.43 -10.59
CA LEU A 289 10.93 33.24 -9.90
C LEU A 289 11.80 33.58 -8.69
N ASN A 290 12.28 34.83 -8.58
CA ASN A 290 13.06 35.33 -7.44
C ASN A 290 12.17 35.99 -6.37
N SER A 291 10.84 35.85 -6.44
CA SER A 291 9.93 36.35 -5.40
C SER A 291 10.04 35.52 -4.13
N ASP A 292 10.04 36.18 -2.98
CA ASP A 292 9.96 35.57 -1.64
C ASP A 292 8.73 34.66 -1.46
N GLN A 293 7.67 34.86 -2.25
CA GLN A 293 6.46 34.05 -2.24
C GLN A 293 6.64 32.65 -2.85
N VAL A 294 7.70 32.39 -3.64
CA VAL A 294 7.85 31.13 -4.39
C VAL A 294 8.01 29.94 -3.45
N ALA A 295 9.01 29.96 -2.57
CA ALA A 295 9.27 28.87 -1.63
C ALA A 295 8.08 28.54 -0.71
N PRO A 296 7.43 29.51 -0.01
CA PRO A 296 6.29 29.20 0.84
C PRO A 296 5.07 28.73 0.03
N SER A 297 4.84 29.24 -1.18
CA SER A 297 3.73 28.79 -2.04
C SER A 297 3.85 27.32 -2.43
N VAL A 298 5.05 26.88 -2.84
CA VAL A 298 5.31 25.47 -3.17
C VAL A 298 5.22 24.59 -1.94
N SER A 299 5.85 25.03 -0.84
CA SER A 299 5.84 24.26 0.40
C SER A 299 4.41 24.05 0.91
N TYR A 300 3.58 25.09 0.88
CA TYR A 300 2.16 24.99 1.21
C TYR A 300 1.40 24.05 0.27
N ALA A 301 1.58 24.19 -1.04
CA ALA A 301 0.94 23.31 -2.02
C ALA A 301 1.30 21.83 -1.80
N CYS A 302 2.58 21.52 -1.66
CA CYS A 302 3.07 20.15 -1.51
C CYS A 302 2.91 19.56 -0.09
N GLN A 303 2.61 20.37 0.92
CA GLN A 303 2.17 19.89 2.24
C GLN A 303 0.68 19.49 2.24
N ASN A 304 -0.12 20.08 1.35
CA ASN A 304 -1.59 19.90 1.31
C ASN A 304 -2.07 19.19 0.03
N ALA A 305 -1.16 18.58 -0.73
CA ALA A 305 -1.44 17.87 -1.97
C ALA A 305 -0.30 16.88 -2.29
N ASP A 306 -0.38 16.19 -3.41
CA ASP A 306 0.66 15.25 -3.82
C ASP A 306 1.64 15.86 -4.84
N CYS A 307 2.91 15.95 -4.44
CA CYS A 307 4.03 16.41 -5.28
C CYS A 307 5.09 15.31 -5.49
N THR A 308 4.83 14.07 -5.08
CA THR A 308 5.83 13.00 -5.08
C THR A 308 6.43 12.67 -6.45
N SER A 309 5.65 12.86 -7.52
CA SER A 309 6.09 12.75 -8.93
C SER A 309 7.12 13.79 -9.39
N LEU A 310 7.45 14.81 -8.57
CA LEU A 310 8.50 15.82 -8.85
C LEU A 310 9.91 15.39 -8.43
N GLY A 311 10.08 14.16 -7.94
CA GLY A 311 11.38 13.62 -7.54
C GLY A 311 12.41 13.53 -8.68
N TYR A 312 13.66 13.21 -8.34
CA TYR A 312 14.68 12.92 -9.35
C TYR A 312 14.35 11.60 -10.07
N GLN A 313 14.41 11.59 -11.41
CA GLN A 313 14.12 10.41 -12.26
C GLN A 313 12.70 9.82 -12.09
N THR A 314 11.75 10.60 -11.57
CA THR A 314 10.31 10.27 -11.53
C THR A 314 9.58 10.82 -12.76
N SER A 315 8.28 10.52 -12.91
CA SER A 315 7.50 10.86 -14.13
C SER A 315 7.48 12.35 -14.48
N CYS A 316 7.52 13.24 -13.49
CA CYS A 316 7.63 14.69 -13.67
C CYS A 316 9.01 15.27 -13.27
N GLY A 317 9.99 14.43 -12.97
CA GLY A 317 11.35 14.86 -12.58
C GLY A 317 12.16 15.59 -13.65
N GLY A 318 11.68 15.58 -14.90
CA GLY A 318 12.27 16.30 -16.03
C GLY A 318 11.70 17.71 -16.27
N LEU A 319 10.76 18.19 -15.45
CA LEU A 319 10.19 19.52 -15.58
C LEU A 319 11.21 20.62 -15.22
N ASP A 320 11.11 21.76 -15.90
CA ASP A 320 11.86 22.97 -15.52
C ASP A 320 11.29 23.61 -14.24
N ALA A 321 11.93 24.66 -13.75
CA ALA A 321 11.47 25.38 -12.56
C ALA A 321 10.01 25.89 -12.70
N ARG A 322 9.55 26.27 -13.90
CA ARG A 322 8.17 26.75 -14.10
C ARG A 322 7.17 25.60 -14.13
N GLY A 323 7.56 24.46 -14.71
CA GLY A 323 6.80 23.21 -14.68
C GLY A 323 6.61 22.70 -13.26
N ASN A 324 7.69 22.62 -12.46
CA ASN A 324 7.64 22.17 -11.06
C ASN A 324 6.67 23.02 -10.21
N LEU A 325 6.75 24.36 -10.34
CA LEU A 325 5.84 25.29 -9.67
C LEU A 325 4.39 25.08 -10.12
N SER A 326 4.17 24.91 -11.41
CA SER A 326 2.83 24.68 -11.97
C SER A 326 2.25 23.35 -11.53
N TYR A 327 3.06 22.29 -11.42
CA TYR A 327 2.60 20.97 -10.99
C TYR A 327 2.13 21.00 -9.53
N ALA A 328 2.94 21.61 -8.65
CA ALA A 328 2.57 21.79 -7.25
C ALA A 328 1.26 22.59 -7.10
N PHE A 329 1.14 23.71 -7.81
CA PHE A 329 -0.07 24.54 -7.78
C PHE A 329 -1.30 23.80 -8.34
N ASN A 330 -1.14 23.02 -9.42
CA ASN A 330 -2.23 22.21 -9.94
C ASN A 330 -2.64 21.11 -8.96
N SER A 331 -1.69 20.37 -8.39
CA SER A 331 -1.99 19.29 -7.44
C SER A 331 -2.86 19.82 -6.29
N TYR A 332 -2.48 20.95 -5.70
CA TYR A 332 -3.26 21.63 -4.66
C TYR A 332 -4.63 22.13 -5.16
N PHE A 333 -4.70 22.74 -6.35
CA PHE A 333 -5.96 23.21 -6.93
C PHE A 333 -6.98 22.09 -7.17
N GLN A 334 -6.51 20.90 -7.57
CA GLN A 334 -7.38 19.78 -7.91
C GLN A 334 -7.90 19.02 -6.69
N VAL A 335 -7.08 18.85 -5.64
CA VAL A 335 -7.55 18.23 -4.37
C VAL A 335 -8.45 19.16 -3.54
N ASN A 336 -8.57 20.43 -3.94
CA ASN A 336 -9.51 21.41 -3.39
C ASN A 336 -10.66 21.73 -4.35
N ASP A 337 -11.17 20.73 -5.09
CA ASP A 337 -12.34 20.81 -5.98
C ASP A 337 -12.35 22.00 -6.96
N GLN A 338 -11.15 22.45 -7.39
CA GLN A 338 -10.97 23.61 -8.28
C GLN A 338 -11.57 24.94 -7.78
N ILE A 339 -11.75 25.11 -6.46
CA ILE A 339 -12.29 26.37 -5.92
C ILE A 339 -11.39 27.56 -6.27
N ASP A 340 -11.98 28.73 -6.57
CA ASP A 340 -11.25 29.91 -7.03
C ASP A 340 -10.11 30.35 -6.09
N SER A 341 -10.25 30.12 -4.78
CA SER A 341 -9.21 30.40 -3.78
C SER A 341 -8.00 29.46 -3.85
N ALA A 342 -8.17 28.22 -4.32
CA ALA A 342 -7.10 27.24 -4.39
C ALA A 342 -6.07 27.52 -5.49
N CYS A 343 -6.35 28.46 -6.41
CA CYS A 343 -5.37 29.00 -7.37
C CYS A 343 -4.94 30.45 -7.08
N LYS A 344 -4.90 30.87 -5.81
CA LYS A 344 -4.48 32.22 -5.38
C LYS A 344 -3.13 32.24 -4.64
N PHE A 345 -2.10 31.65 -5.25
CA PHE A 345 -0.71 31.83 -4.80
C PHE A 345 -0.26 33.28 -5.11
N PRO A 346 0.11 34.10 -4.11
CA PRO A 346 0.23 35.56 -4.24
C PRO A 346 1.15 36.02 -5.37
N GLY A 347 0.58 36.65 -6.40
CA GLY A 347 1.33 37.13 -7.57
C GLY A 347 1.81 36.03 -8.53
N LEU A 348 1.72 34.74 -8.15
CA LEU A 348 2.37 33.64 -8.84
C LEU A 348 1.46 32.83 -9.76
N SER A 349 0.21 32.53 -9.37
CA SER A 349 -0.62 31.52 -10.06
C SER A 349 -1.78 32.06 -10.90
N VAL A 350 -2.18 31.30 -11.92
CA VAL A 350 -3.35 31.59 -12.78
C VAL A 350 -4.01 30.29 -13.23
N VAL A 351 -5.34 30.31 -13.39
CA VAL A 351 -6.10 29.20 -13.97
C VAL A 351 -5.99 29.23 -15.49
N THR A 352 -5.79 28.08 -16.11
CA THR A 352 -5.77 27.87 -17.57
C THR A 352 -6.68 26.72 -17.97
N ASP A 353 -7.19 26.76 -19.19
CA ASP A 353 -7.91 25.69 -19.90
C ASP A 353 -7.00 24.87 -20.83
N LYS A 354 -5.72 25.25 -20.96
CA LYS A 354 -4.71 24.53 -21.71
C LYS A 354 -4.01 23.52 -20.81
N ASP A 355 -4.09 22.24 -21.18
CA ASP A 355 -3.38 21.14 -20.52
C ASP A 355 -1.86 21.40 -20.51
N PRO A 356 -1.22 21.48 -19.33
CA PRO A 356 0.23 21.69 -19.20
C PRO A 356 1.03 20.37 -19.15
N SER A 357 0.39 19.20 -19.28
CA SER A 357 1.06 17.89 -19.24
C SER A 357 2.08 17.70 -20.38
N THR A 358 3.19 17.01 -20.10
CA THR A 358 4.29 16.79 -21.06
C THR A 358 4.86 15.38 -20.96
N GLY A 359 4.86 14.64 -22.07
CA GLY A 359 5.34 13.25 -22.08
C GLY A 359 4.57 12.40 -21.08
N ASP A 360 5.28 11.71 -20.19
CA ASP A 360 4.69 10.89 -19.13
C ASP A 360 4.24 11.69 -17.90
N CYS A 361 4.73 12.92 -17.72
CA CYS A 361 4.26 13.82 -16.66
C CYS A 361 2.82 14.28 -16.91
N LYS A 362 1.88 13.81 -16.10
CA LYS A 362 0.46 14.17 -16.18
C LYS A 362 0.05 15.14 -15.07
N PHE A 363 -0.52 16.28 -15.45
CA PHE A 363 -1.16 17.20 -14.53
C PHE A 363 -2.62 16.76 -14.35
N LYS A 364 -2.88 16.01 -13.27
CA LYS A 364 -4.20 15.39 -13.02
C LYS A 364 -5.36 16.40 -12.98
N ILE A 365 -6.55 15.93 -13.32
CA ILE A 365 -7.85 16.58 -13.03
C ILE A 365 -8.59 15.63 -12.09
N MET A 366 -8.91 16.05 -10.87
CA MET A 366 -9.56 15.15 -9.92
C MET A 366 -11.00 14.79 -10.34
N ILE A 367 -11.50 13.67 -9.82
CA ILE A 367 -12.88 13.23 -10.00
C ILE A 367 -13.86 14.15 -9.25
N GLN A 368 -15.10 14.27 -9.73
CA GLN A 368 -16.17 14.93 -8.99
C GLN A 368 -16.56 14.05 -7.79
N THR A 369 -16.43 14.60 -6.59
CA THR A 369 -17.05 14.03 -5.37
C THR A 369 -18.41 14.71 -5.12
N ASP A 370 -19.31 14.08 -4.37
CA ASP A 370 -20.63 14.66 -4.06
C ASP A 370 -20.54 16.05 -3.38
N SER A 371 -19.42 16.32 -2.70
CA SER A 371 -19.02 17.62 -2.13
C SER A 371 -18.94 18.74 -3.19
N ALA A 372 -18.36 18.44 -4.36
CA ALA A 372 -18.15 19.42 -5.43
C ALA A 372 -19.48 19.87 -6.08
N GLY A 373 -20.50 19.00 -6.05
CA GLY A 373 -21.84 19.30 -6.58
C GLY A 373 -22.57 20.42 -5.84
N LEU A 374 -22.19 20.72 -4.59
CA LEU A 374 -22.83 21.77 -3.77
C LEU A 374 -22.39 23.20 -4.12
N HIS A 375 -21.25 23.36 -4.81
CA HIS A 375 -20.76 24.68 -5.24
C HIS A 375 -21.14 25.03 -6.70
N GLY A 376 -21.64 24.06 -7.48
CA GLY A 376 -22.02 24.24 -8.88
C GLY A 376 -23.54 24.24 -9.13
N ASN A 377 -24.12 25.43 -9.32
CA ASN A 377 -25.54 25.70 -9.63
C ASN A 377 -26.59 25.37 -8.55
N GLY A 378 -27.34 26.41 -8.16
CA GLY A 378 -28.47 26.30 -7.23
C GLY A 378 -29.68 25.56 -7.81
N ARG A 379 -29.67 24.22 -7.75
CA ARG A 379 -30.88 23.39 -7.82
C ARG A 379 -31.06 22.62 -6.52
N ILE A 380 -31.92 23.15 -5.67
CA ILE A 380 -32.37 22.52 -4.43
C ILE A 380 -33.12 21.23 -4.79
N TRP A 381 -32.44 20.09 -4.71
CA TRP A 381 -33.10 18.79 -4.56
C TRP A 381 -33.31 18.55 -3.07
N SER A 382 -34.57 18.52 -2.66
CA SER A 382 -35.00 18.39 -1.27
C SER A 382 -34.79 16.97 -0.75
N LEU A 383 -33.57 16.68 -0.30
CA LEU A 383 -33.25 15.49 0.48
C LEU A 383 -33.97 15.55 1.83
N ARG A 384 -34.98 14.69 2.00
CA ARG A 384 -35.62 14.45 3.30
C ARG A 384 -34.64 13.73 4.22
N ILE A 385 -33.88 14.48 5.00
CA ILE A 385 -33.05 13.94 6.09
C ILE A 385 -33.99 13.38 7.16
N VAL A 386 -34.08 12.06 7.28
CA VAL A 386 -34.72 11.40 8.42
C VAL A 386 -33.74 11.45 9.59
N LEU A 387 -33.84 12.51 10.38
CA LEU A 387 -33.08 12.67 11.63
C LEU A 387 -33.63 11.72 12.70
N PHE A 388 -33.00 10.56 12.85
CA PHE A 388 -33.19 9.69 14.01
C PHE A 388 -32.45 10.28 15.23
N VAL A 389 -33.12 11.20 15.93
CA VAL A 389 -32.64 11.73 17.21
C VAL A 389 -33.04 10.75 18.33
N LEU A 390 -32.09 9.93 18.77
CA LEU A 390 -32.24 9.13 19.99
C LEU A 390 -31.99 10.01 21.22
N LEU A 391 -33.08 10.59 21.75
CA LEU A 391 -33.09 11.20 23.08
C LEU A 391 -33.01 10.11 24.15
N PHE A 392 -31.94 10.12 24.95
CA PHE A 392 -31.82 9.33 26.18
C PHE A 392 -31.29 10.21 27.32
N PHE A 393 -32.21 10.65 28.19
CA PHE A 393 -32.09 11.31 29.51
C PHE A 393 -33.45 12.04 29.73
N THR A 394 -34.23 11.95 30.80
CA THR A 394 -34.26 11.19 32.09
C THR A 394 -35.75 10.78 32.33
N LEU A 395 -36.30 10.32 33.48
CA LEU A 395 -35.90 10.12 34.89
C LEU A 395 -36.89 9.09 35.53
N MET A 396 -36.53 8.54 36.71
CA MET A 396 -37.27 7.60 37.58
C MET A 396 -37.29 6.12 37.16
#